data_AF-A0A8S0QC75-F1
#
_entry.id   AF-A0A8S0QC75-F1
#
_cell.length_a   1.000
_cell.length_b   1.000
_cell.length_c   1.000
_cell.angle_alpha   90.00
_cell.angle_beta   90.00
_cell.angle_gamma   90.00
#
_symmetry.space_group_name_H-M   'P 1'
#
loop_
_entity.id
_entity.type
_entity.pdbx_description
1 polymer ?
#
loop_
_entity_poly.entity_id
_entity_poly.type
_entity_poly.pdbx_seq_one_letter_code
_entity_poly.pdbx_strand_id
1 'polypeptide(L)'
;MSRAQHTGESMDENGYAETDPTGRYGRFDEVLGKGAMKTVYKAIDEVLGMEVAWNQIHLNHLLQSPEDLQRLYSEVHLLSTLNHKSIIKFYTSWIDVEQRTFNFITEMFTSGTLREYRAKYKQVDIQAIKIWARQILDGLVYLHGHDPPVIHRDLKCDNIFVNGHLGQVKIGDLGLAAILRGSHRAHSVIGTPEFMAPELYEENYDELVDVYSYGMCVLEMITYEYPYSECTNPAQIYKKVISGKKPRAFYKVQDLEAQRFIGRCLESASKRLPAKELMLDPFLALGDFDDKPESRNDIQKPFQNDNIKIEDLQLNEDLPRTNMTITGKLNPEDETIFLKVQIADRDGDVRNVFFPFDIVSDTPIDVANEMVKELEIADWKPSEIADMIDAEITGLVPNWKSDNPQSAHFHMMNYQEDHYDHNNPFSPSSSSQVSLLGSIASQKIDVKPQSGHWIQGISIIVNNCLEFILLSKKLMLLLI
;
A
#
# COMPACT_ATOMS: atom_id res chain seq x y z
N MET A 1 54.03 -14.87 -10.05
CA MET A 1 53.59 -13.47 -9.87
C MET A 1 52.57 -13.14 -10.94
N SER A 2 51.29 -13.14 -10.58
CA SER A 2 50.21 -12.60 -11.39
C SER A 2 49.17 -12.10 -10.40
N ARG A 3 49.18 -10.78 -10.17
CA ARG A 3 48.37 -10.06 -9.20
C ARG A 3 47.10 -9.66 -9.93
N ALA A 4 46.00 -10.38 -9.70
CA ALA A 4 44.69 -9.94 -10.12
C ALA A 4 44.32 -8.70 -9.28
N GLN A 5 44.03 -7.60 -9.96
CA GLN A 5 43.56 -6.35 -9.35
C GLN A 5 42.10 -6.57 -8.90
N HIS A 6 41.90 -6.69 -7.58
CA HIS A 6 40.62 -6.39 -6.96
C HIS A 6 40.48 -4.86 -6.92
N THR A 7 39.52 -4.33 -7.66
CA THR A 7 38.97 -3.00 -7.42
C THR A 7 38.11 -3.09 -6.17
N GLY A 8 38.71 -2.88 -5.00
CA GLY A 8 37.99 -2.76 -3.75
C GLY A 8 37.40 -1.36 -3.65
N GLU A 9 36.09 -1.25 -3.82
CA GLU A 9 35.33 -0.19 -3.19
C GLU A 9 35.41 -0.44 -1.68
N SER A 10 35.87 0.57 -0.94
CA SER A 10 36.14 0.44 0.49
C SER A 10 34.83 0.31 1.26
N MET A 11 34.47 -0.92 1.62
CA MET A 11 33.44 -1.17 2.64
C MET A 11 33.85 -0.45 3.92
N ASP A 12 32.92 0.30 4.52
CA ASP A 12 33.17 0.93 5.82
C ASP A 12 33.33 -0.12 6.93
N GLU A 13 33.68 0.31 8.16
CA GLU A 13 33.84 -0.60 9.30
C GLU A 13 32.57 -1.41 9.63
N ASN A 14 31.40 -0.95 9.14
CA ASN A 14 30.09 -1.58 9.34
C ASN A 14 29.68 -2.50 8.16
N GLY A 15 30.50 -2.58 7.10
CA GLY A 15 30.22 -3.40 5.92
C GLY A 15 29.26 -2.77 4.91
N TYR A 16 28.99 -1.46 5.01
CA TYR A 16 28.20 -0.73 4.03
C TYR A 16 29.06 -0.31 2.83
N ALA A 17 28.44 -0.36 1.67
CA ALA A 17 29.00 0.12 0.42
C ALA A 17 28.82 1.64 0.25
N GLU A 18 27.76 2.20 0.84
CA GLU A 18 27.44 3.63 0.77
C GLU A 18 26.56 4.00 1.97
N THR A 19 26.71 5.22 2.48
CA THR A 19 25.87 5.77 3.55
C THR A 19 25.21 7.06 3.08
N ASP A 20 24.00 7.33 3.57
CA ASP A 20 23.32 8.56 3.20
C ASP A 20 23.98 9.80 3.86
N PRO A 21 23.71 11.03 3.39
CA PRO A 21 24.33 12.24 3.92
C PRO A 21 24.07 12.51 5.41
N THR A 22 23.02 11.91 5.99
CA THR A 22 22.72 12.03 7.42
C THR A 22 23.40 10.95 8.27
N GLY A 23 23.94 9.90 7.64
CA GLY A 23 24.52 8.73 8.31
C GLY A 23 23.48 7.82 8.97
N ARG A 24 22.19 7.94 8.63
CA ARG A 24 21.10 7.11 9.17
C ARG A 24 20.92 5.81 8.39
N TYR A 25 21.14 5.84 7.09
CA TYR A 25 20.88 4.72 6.19
C TYR A 25 22.20 4.15 5.66
N GLY A 26 22.40 2.85 5.86
CA GLY A 26 23.53 2.09 5.33
C GLY A 26 23.10 1.20 4.16
N ARG A 27 23.71 1.36 2.99
CA ARG A 27 23.46 0.56 1.78
C ARG A 27 24.42 -0.63 1.71
N PHE A 28 23.89 -1.82 1.41
CA PHE A 28 24.68 -3.01 1.11
C PHE A 28 24.95 -3.14 -0.40
N ASP A 29 25.91 -3.99 -0.78
CA ASP A 29 26.16 -4.35 -2.19
C ASP A 29 25.11 -5.30 -2.79
N GLU A 30 24.15 -5.76 -1.97
CA GLU A 30 23.08 -6.64 -2.41
C GLU A 30 22.06 -5.88 -3.26
N VAL A 31 22.03 -6.20 -4.56
CA VAL A 31 21.03 -5.68 -5.51
C VAL A 31 19.74 -6.49 -5.39
N LEU A 32 18.65 -5.82 -5.02
CA LEU A 32 17.30 -6.39 -4.96
C LEU A 32 16.62 -6.39 -6.33
N GLY A 33 16.91 -5.40 -7.17
CA GLY A 33 16.33 -5.30 -8.50
C GLY A 33 17.04 -4.26 -9.37
N LYS A 34 17.04 -4.49 -10.69
CA LYS A 34 17.65 -3.56 -11.65
C LYS A 34 16.67 -3.28 -12.78
N GLY A 35 16.16 -2.06 -12.83
CA GLY A 35 15.32 -1.55 -13.90
C GLY A 35 16.11 -0.81 -14.98
N ALA A 36 15.39 -0.25 -15.95
CA ALA A 36 16.00 0.55 -17.01
C ALA A 36 16.60 1.87 -16.50
N MET A 37 16.03 2.45 -15.45
CA MET A 37 16.41 3.77 -14.92
C MET A 37 17.03 3.73 -13.53
N LYS A 38 16.63 2.75 -12.71
CA LYS A 38 17.05 2.65 -11.32
C LYS A 38 17.62 1.27 -11.00
N THR A 39 18.54 1.25 -10.05
CA THR A 39 18.96 0.04 -9.34
C THR A 39 18.46 0.15 -7.91
N VAL A 40 17.90 -0.94 -7.39
CA VAL A 40 17.40 -1.04 -6.02
C VAL A 40 18.33 -1.94 -5.24
N TYR A 41 18.85 -1.43 -4.14
CA TYR A 41 19.75 -2.13 -3.24
C TYR A 41 19.07 -2.37 -1.89
N LYS A 42 19.54 -3.40 -1.20
CA LYS A 42 19.22 -3.61 0.20
C LYS A 42 19.91 -2.55 1.04
N ALA A 43 19.21 -2.02 2.03
CA ALA A 43 19.76 -1.07 2.99
C ALA A 43 19.11 -1.25 4.37
N ILE A 44 19.68 -0.60 5.38
CA ILE A 44 19.15 -0.56 6.74
C ILE A 44 18.92 0.89 7.15
N ASP A 45 17.82 1.15 7.85
CA ASP A 45 17.65 2.34 8.68
C ASP A 45 18.19 2.04 10.07
N GLU A 46 19.36 2.58 10.42
CA GLU A 46 20.01 2.28 11.71
C GLU A 46 19.25 2.82 12.92
N VAL A 47 18.47 3.89 12.74
CA VAL A 47 17.71 4.51 13.84
C VAL A 47 16.52 3.65 14.22
N LEU A 48 15.84 3.07 13.22
CA LEU A 48 14.67 2.21 13.44
C LEU A 48 15.03 0.72 13.50
N GLY A 49 16.25 0.33 13.12
CA GLY A 49 16.69 -1.06 13.04
C GLY A 49 15.93 -1.88 12.00
N MET A 50 15.45 -1.24 10.91
CA MET A 50 14.59 -1.90 9.91
C MET A 50 15.22 -1.92 8.52
N GLU A 51 14.99 -3.02 7.79
CA GLU A 51 15.41 -3.12 6.39
C GLU A 51 14.59 -2.18 5.50
N VAL A 52 15.27 -1.51 4.57
CA VAL A 52 14.70 -0.53 3.64
C VAL A 52 15.26 -0.74 2.23
N ALA A 53 14.53 -0.22 1.24
CA ALA A 53 14.95 -0.29 -0.15
C ALA A 53 15.62 1.01 -0.56
N TRP A 54 16.89 0.92 -0.96
CA TRP A 54 17.66 2.04 -1.48
C TRP A 54 17.56 2.08 -3.00
N ASN A 55 16.82 3.06 -3.51
CA ASN A 55 16.64 3.25 -4.94
C ASN A 55 17.64 4.28 -5.45
N GLN A 56 18.46 3.90 -6.43
CA GLN A 56 19.50 4.75 -7.01
C GLN A 56 19.29 4.93 -8.50
N ILE A 57 19.22 6.18 -8.96
CA ILE A 57 19.08 6.58 -10.36
C ILE A 57 20.35 7.31 -10.80
N HIS A 58 20.94 6.88 -11.92
CA HIS A 58 22.13 7.53 -12.47
C HIS A 58 21.73 8.75 -13.32
N LEU A 59 22.14 9.94 -12.88
CA LEU A 59 21.73 11.20 -13.52
C LEU A 59 22.41 11.46 -14.87
N ASN A 60 23.50 10.76 -15.15
CA ASN A 60 24.24 10.86 -16.42
C ASN A 60 23.36 10.59 -17.66
N HIS A 61 22.27 9.83 -17.50
CA HIS A 61 21.34 9.50 -18.58
C HIS A 61 20.12 10.43 -18.67
N LEU A 62 19.83 11.19 -17.60
CA LEU A 62 18.62 12.02 -17.47
C LEU A 62 18.88 13.52 -17.61
N LEU A 63 20.09 13.98 -17.27
CA LEU A 63 20.45 15.41 -17.30
C LEU A 63 20.91 15.89 -18.69
N GLN A 64 20.09 15.70 -19.72
CA GLN A 64 20.31 16.38 -21.00
C GLN A 64 19.76 17.80 -20.99
N SER A 65 18.81 18.10 -20.09
CA SER A 65 18.18 19.40 -19.96
C SER A 65 17.86 19.74 -18.48
N PRO A 66 17.88 21.04 -18.09
CA PRO A 66 17.40 21.48 -16.77
C PRO A 66 15.96 21.09 -16.48
N GLU A 67 15.12 21.00 -17.51
CA GLU A 67 13.70 20.64 -17.42
C GLU A 67 13.51 19.18 -16.94
N ASP A 68 14.38 18.26 -17.35
CA ASP A 68 14.31 16.86 -16.94
C ASP A 68 14.65 16.68 -15.45
N LEU A 69 15.58 17.49 -14.93
CA LEU A 69 15.89 17.52 -13.50
C LEU A 69 14.72 18.08 -12.69
N GLN A 70 14.12 19.17 -13.14
CA GLN A 70 12.95 19.75 -12.47
C GLN A 70 11.76 18.79 -12.42
N ARG A 71 11.55 17.99 -13.48
CA ARG A 71 10.53 16.93 -13.49
C ARG A 71 10.84 15.84 -12.48
N LEU A 72 12.08 15.34 -12.44
CA LEU A 72 12.50 14.34 -11.44
C LEU A 72 12.25 14.83 -10.01
N TYR A 73 12.62 16.07 -9.70
CA TYR A 73 12.35 16.66 -8.39
C TYR A 73 10.85 16.78 -8.08
N SER A 74 10.05 17.21 -9.06
CA SER A 74 8.61 17.36 -8.86
C SER A 74 7.94 16.01 -8.62
N GLU A 75 8.39 14.96 -9.32
CA GLU A 75 7.90 13.60 -9.13
C GLU A 75 8.28 13.06 -7.76
N VAL A 76 9.53 13.20 -7.34
CA VAL A 76 9.95 12.68 -6.03
C VAL A 76 9.33 13.46 -4.89
N HIS A 77 9.14 14.78 -5.06
CA HIS A 77 8.37 15.55 -4.10
C HIS A 77 6.94 15.04 -4.00
N LEU A 78 6.27 14.77 -5.13
CA LEU A 78 4.95 14.15 -5.12
C LEU A 78 4.96 12.81 -4.37
N LEU A 79 5.93 11.92 -4.64
CA LEU A 79 6.07 10.65 -3.91
C LEU A 79 6.18 10.84 -2.40
N SER A 80 6.93 11.85 -1.96
CA SER A 80 7.08 12.15 -0.53
C SER A 80 5.79 12.60 0.16
N THR A 81 4.79 13.07 -0.60
CA THR A 81 3.48 13.47 -0.07
C THR A 81 2.47 12.33 -0.01
N LEU A 82 2.73 11.21 -0.68
CA LEU A 82 1.80 10.09 -0.74
C LEU A 82 1.86 9.28 0.56
N ASN A 83 0.70 9.07 1.17
CA ASN A 83 0.58 8.26 2.37
C ASN A 83 -0.74 7.47 2.35
N HIS A 84 -0.63 6.19 1.99
CA HIS A 84 -1.77 5.30 1.91
C HIS A 84 -1.34 3.84 2.13
N LYS A 85 -2.19 3.04 2.78
CA LYS A 85 -1.87 1.63 3.13
C LYS A 85 -1.53 0.74 1.92
N SER A 86 -2.08 1.07 0.75
CA SER A 86 -1.86 0.34 -0.50
C SER A 86 -0.81 1.00 -1.42
N ILE A 87 -0.10 2.03 -0.96
CA ILE A 87 0.97 2.69 -1.71
C ILE A 87 2.27 2.52 -0.94
N ILE A 88 3.38 2.29 -1.66
CA ILE A 88 4.69 2.14 -1.04
C ILE A 88 5.08 3.41 -0.29
N LYS A 89 5.49 3.26 0.96
CA LYS A 89 5.93 4.36 1.81
C LYS A 89 7.27 4.86 1.32
N PHE A 90 7.31 6.15 1.04
CA PHE A 90 8.52 6.91 0.77
C PHE A 90 9.06 7.49 2.09
N TYR A 91 10.35 7.36 2.34
CA TYR A 91 10.98 7.87 3.56
C TYR A 91 11.76 9.16 3.32
N THR A 92 12.66 9.17 2.35
CA THR A 92 13.53 10.32 2.08
C THR A 92 14.19 10.23 0.69
N SER A 93 14.77 11.33 0.22
CA SER A 93 15.60 11.38 -0.99
C SER A 93 16.70 12.43 -0.89
N TRP A 94 17.77 12.23 -1.65
CA TRP A 94 18.83 13.23 -1.83
C TRP A 94 19.54 13.05 -3.17
N ILE A 95 20.35 14.04 -3.53
CA ILE A 95 21.27 13.98 -4.66
C ILE A 95 22.68 13.81 -4.14
N ASP A 96 23.36 12.79 -4.64
CA ASP A 96 24.81 12.68 -4.53
C ASP A 96 25.44 13.37 -5.75
N VAL A 97 26.12 14.49 -5.49
CA VAL A 97 26.76 15.31 -6.51
C VAL A 97 28.06 14.66 -7.00
N GLU A 98 28.75 13.91 -6.15
CA GLU A 98 30.02 13.26 -6.46
C GLU A 98 29.79 12.06 -7.37
N GLN A 99 28.86 11.18 -7.00
CA GLN A 99 28.47 10.01 -7.79
C GLN A 99 27.49 10.34 -8.93
N ARG A 100 26.94 11.56 -8.94
CA ARG A 100 25.88 12.00 -9.88
C ARG A 100 24.69 11.04 -9.87
N THR A 101 24.25 10.69 -8.68
CA THR A 101 23.10 9.82 -8.46
C THR A 101 21.99 10.56 -7.73
N PHE A 102 20.77 10.21 -8.07
CA PHE A 102 19.59 10.55 -7.29
C PHE A 102 19.20 9.32 -6.48
N ASN A 103 19.22 9.45 -5.16
CA ASN A 103 18.95 8.37 -4.22
C ASN A 103 17.65 8.64 -3.47
N PHE A 104 16.87 7.59 -3.22
CA PHE A 104 15.69 7.67 -2.37
C PHE A 104 15.38 6.35 -1.67
N ILE A 105 14.80 6.46 -0.47
CA ILE A 105 14.52 5.34 0.42
C ILE A 105 13.02 5.09 0.45
N THR A 106 12.63 3.83 0.27
CA THR A 106 11.26 3.35 0.42
C THR A 106 11.20 2.17 1.39
N GLU A 107 10.00 1.80 1.83
CA GLU A 107 9.83 0.51 2.50
C GLU A 107 10.26 -0.66 1.60
N MET A 108 10.70 -1.75 2.22
CA MET A 108 11.17 -2.96 1.56
C MET A 108 10.19 -4.11 1.77
N PHE A 109 9.97 -4.91 0.73
CA PHE A 109 9.15 -6.13 0.79
C PHE A 109 9.99 -7.37 0.53
N THR A 110 10.07 -8.25 1.52
CA THR A 110 10.85 -9.49 1.45
C THR A 110 10.16 -10.60 0.65
N SER A 111 8.84 -10.51 0.46
CA SER A 111 8.09 -11.50 -0.34
C SER A 111 8.13 -11.23 -1.85
N GLY A 112 8.81 -10.15 -2.27
CA GLY A 112 8.96 -9.77 -3.67
C GLY A 112 7.72 -9.13 -4.27
N THR A 113 7.72 -9.08 -5.61
CA THR A 113 6.63 -8.54 -6.42
C THR A 113 5.46 -9.53 -6.52
N LEU A 114 4.28 -9.04 -6.88
CA LEU A 114 3.08 -9.84 -7.07
C LEU A 114 3.28 -10.89 -8.19
N ARG A 115 4.04 -10.54 -9.24
CA ARG A 115 4.46 -11.48 -10.29
C ARG A 115 5.26 -12.64 -9.69
N GLU A 116 6.33 -12.34 -8.97
CA GLU A 116 7.21 -13.36 -8.36
C GLU A 116 6.44 -14.22 -7.36
N TYR A 117 5.58 -13.58 -6.57
CA TYR A 117 4.75 -14.25 -5.58
C TYR A 117 3.78 -15.25 -6.20
N ARG A 118 3.09 -14.87 -7.30
CA ARG A 118 2.20 -15.78 -8.05
C ARG A 118 2.95 -16.87 -8.82
N ALA A 119 4.16 -16.59 -9.30
CA ALA A 119 5.00 -17.60 -9.91
C ALA A 119 5.43 -18.69 -8.89
N LYS A 120 5.72 -18.27 -7.65
CA LYS A 120 6.08 -19.17 -6.53
C LYS A 120 4.87 -19.96 -6.01
N TYR A 121 3.74 -19.29 -5.78
CA TYR A 121 2.54 -19.90 -5.21
C TYR A 121 1.41 -19.89 -6.23
N LYS A 122 1.23 -21.01 -6.96
CA LYS A 122 0.23 -21.10 -8.05
C LYS A 122 -1.19 -21.32 -7.55
N GLN A 123 -1.36 -22.10 -6.48
CA GLN A 123 -2.66 -22.46 -5.90
C GLN A 123 -3.10 -21.44 -4.84
N VAL A 124 -3.26 -20.18 -5.25
CA VAL A 124 -3.83 -19.12 -4.38
C VAL A 124 -5.34 -19.12 -4.58
N ASP A 125 -6.07 -19.08 -3.47
CA ASP A 125 -7.53 -19.00 -3.50
C ASP A 125 -8.02 -17.69 -4.12
N ILE A 126 -9.15 -17.75 -4.83
CA ILE A 126 -9.74 -16.59 -5.49
C ILE A 126 -10.09 -15.47 -4.50
N GLN A 127 -10.40 -15.79 -3.24
CA GLN A 127 -10.66 -14.79 -2.21
C GLN A 127 -9.43 -13.94 -1.90
N ALA A 128 -8.24 -14.55 -1.84
CA ALA A 128 -7.00 -13.79 -1.67
C ALA A 128 -6.74 -12.87 -2.88
N ILE A 129 -7.04 -13.34 -4.10
CA ILE A 129 -6.95 -12.51 -5.31
C ILE A 129 -7.95 -11.34 -5.26
N LYS A 130 -9.21 -11.57 -4.83
CA LYS A 130 -10.21 -10.51 -4.64
C LYS A 130 -9.74 -9.47 -3.62
N ILE A 131 -9.14 -9.92 -2.50
CA ILE A 131 -8.56 -9.04 -1.48
C ILE A 131 -7.42 -8.18 -2.05
N TRP A 132 -6.48 -8.78 -2.80
CA TRP A 132 -5.38 -8.03 -3.43
C TRP A 132 -5.88 -7.06 -4.48
N ALA A 133 -6.82 -7.50 -5.34
CA ALA A 133 -7.46 -6.66 -6.34
C ALA A 133 -8.11 -5.43 -5.69
N ARG A 134 -8.84 -5.63 -4.59
CA ARG A 134 -9.46 -4.54 -3.81
C ARG A 134 -8.41 -3.59 -3.22
N GLN A 135 -7.32 -4.10 -2.65
CA GLN A 135 -6.24 -3.27 -2.11
C GLN A 135 -5.55 -2.41 -3.19
N ILE A 136 -5.25 -2.99 -4.34
CA ILE A 136 -4.67 -2.27 -5.49
C ILE A 136 -5.63 -1.18 -5.96
N LEU A 137 -6.91 -1.51 -6.13
CA LEU A 137 -7.91 -0.54 -6.57
C LEU A 137 -8.10 0.60 -5.55
N ASP A 138 -8.00 0.31 -4.25
CA ASP A 138 -8.06 1.31 -3.17
C ASP A 138 -6.88 2.29 -3.28
N GLY A 139 -5.69 1.78 -3.61
CA GLY A 139 -4.53 2.59 -3.94
C GLY A 139 -4.76 3.50 -5.16
N LEU A 140 -5.37 2.98 -6.22
CA LEU A 140 -5.69 3.78 -7.41
C LEU A 140 -6.74 4.87 -7.10
N VAL A 141 -7.78 4.55 -6.32
CA VAL A 141 -8.77 5.54 -5.88
C VAL A 141 -8.10 6.69 -5.12
N TYR A 142 -7.15 6.36 -4.23
CA TYR A 142 -6.36 7.36 -3.52
C TYR A 142 -5.58 8.26 -4.48
N LEU A 143 -4.78 7.67 -5.39
CA LEU A 143 -3.95 8.43 -6.34
C LEU A 143 -4.78 9.32 -7.28
N HIS A 144 -5.87 8.78 -7.81
CA HIS A 144 -6.77 9.48 -8.74
C HIS A 144 -7.60 10.57 -8.04
N GLY A 145 -7.71 10.51 -6.70
CA GLY A 145 -8.41 11.51 -5.89
C GLY A 145 -7.61 12.77 -5.56
N HIS A 146 -6.32 12.83 -5.90
CA HIS A 146 -5.52 14.05 -5.76
C HIS A 146 -5.96 15.15 -6.75
N ASP A 147 -5.62 16.40 -6.45
CA ASP A 147 -5.83 17.55 -7.35
C ASP A 147 -4.48 18.23 -7.67
N PRO A 148 -3.94 18.07 -8.90
CA PRO A 148 -4.47 17.26 -10.01
C PRO A 148 -4.33 15.74 -9.76
N PRO A 149 -5.12 14.89 -10.45
CA PRO A 149 -5.03 13.42 -10.31
C PRO A 149 -3.63 12.87 -10.58
N VAL A 150 -3.17 11.96 -9.71
CA VAL A 150 -1.89 11.28 -9.87
C VAL A 150 -2.10 10.01 -10.69
N ILE A 151 -1.51 9.94 -11.88
CA ILE A 151 -1.59 8.78 -12.78
C ILE A 151 -0.31 7.96 -12.67
N HIS A 152 -0.43 6.66 -12.41
CA HIS A 152 0.70 5.74 -12.23
C HIS A 152 1.44 5.46 -13.56
N ARG A 153 0.70 5.20 -14.64
CA ARG A 153 1.16 5.00 -16.04
C ARG A 153 1.98 3.74 -16.35
N ASP A 154 2.61 3.11 -15.37
CA ASP A 154 3.30 1.82 -15.53
C ASP A 154 2.80 0.77 -14.52
N LEU A 155 1.50 0.71 -14.28
CA LEU A 155 0.95 -0.27 -13.33
C LEU A 155 1.07 -1.68 -13.92
N LYS A 156 1.70 -2.59 -13.19
CA LYS A 156 1.88 -4.01 -13.57
C LYS A 156 2.19 -4.85 -12.35
N CYS A 157 2.07 -6.17 -12.44
CA CYS A 157 2.36 -7.07 -11.33
C CYS A 157 3.82 -7.01 -10.83
N ASP A 158 4.76 -6.51 -11.64
CA ASP A 158 6.15 -6.24 -11.22
C ASP A 158 6.30 -5.01 -10.34
N ASN A 159 5.35 -4.06 -10.43
CA ASN A 159 5.37 -2.80 -9.68
C ASN A 159 4.38 -2.86 -8.50
N ILE A 160 3.86 -4.04 -8.17
CA ILE A 160 2.99 -4.28 -7.01
C ILE A 160 3.73 -5.24 -6.09
N PHE A 161 3.96 -4.86 -4.85
CA PHE A 161 4.74 -5.63 -3.88
C PHE A 161 3.82 -6.35 -2.91
N VAL A 162 4.24 -7.53 -2.45
CA VAL A 162 3.46 -8.36 -1.52
C VAL A 162 4.11 -8.38 -0.15
N ASN A 163 3.32 -8.21 0.90
CA ASN A 163 3.68 -8.63 2.25
C ASN A 163 3.01 -9.98 2.52
N GLY A 164 3.75 -11.07 2.31
CA GLY A 164 3.22 -12.43 2.39
C GLY A 164 2.73 -12.84 3.78
N HIS A 165 3.28 -12.23 4.84
CA HIS A 165 2.87 -12.52 6.21
C HIS A 165 1.54 -11.87 6.59
N LEU A 166 1.25 -10.70 6.01
CA LEU A 166 0.01 -9.95 6.27
C LEU A 166 -1.05 -10.11 5.17
N GLY A 167 -0.71 -10.78 4.06
CA GLY A 167 -1.59 -10.86 2.88
C GLY A 167 -1.88 -9.50 2.24
N GLN A 168 -0.99 -8.53 2.43
CA GLN A 168 -1.15 -7.16 1.94
C GLN A 168 -0.40 -6.95 0.63
N VAL A 169 -0.89 -6.04 -0.20
CA VAL A 169 -0.23 -5.60 -1.43
C VAL A 169 -0.14 -4.09 -1.50
N LYS A 170 0.99 -3.59 -2.01
CA LYS A 170 1.20 -2.14 -2.19
C LYS A 170 1.72 -1.82 -3.58
N ILE A 171 1.22 -0.74 -4.16
CA ILE A 171 1.66 -0.19 -5.43
C ILE A 171 2.97 0.58 -5.19
N GLY A 172 4.01 0.22 -5.93
CA GLY A 172 5.29 0.94 -5.93
C GLY A 172 5.66 1.46 -7.31
N ASP A 173 6.87 2.01 -7.42
CA ASP A 173 7.42 2.55 -8.67
C ASP A 173 6.62 3.69 -9.32
N LEU A 174 5.87 4.44 -8.49
CA LEU A 174 5.34 5.74 -8.86
C LEU A 174 6.51 6.71 -9.16
N GLY A 175 6.33 7.65 -10.08
CA GLY A 175 7.26 8.79 -10.24
C GLY A 175 8.53 8.55 -11.08
N LEU A 176 8.55 7.53 -11.94
CA LEU A 176 9.52 7.43 -13.05
C LEU A 176 8.87 7.53 -14.42
N ALA A 177 7.56 7.30 -14.50
CA ALA A 177 6.83 7.24 -15.77
C ALA A 177 6.63 8.61 -16.42
N ALA A 178 6.65 9.71 -15.66
CA ALA A 178 6.55 11.05 -16.22
C ALA A 178 7.91 11.60 -16.71
N ILE A 179 9.03 11.25 -16.05
CA ILE A 179 10.40 11.53 -16.51
C ILE A 179 10.65 10.93 -17.89
N LEU A 180 10.14 9.71 -18.13
CA LEU A 180 10.25 9.02 -19.43
C LEU A 180 9.61 9.79 -20.60
N ARG A 181 8.65 10.69 -20.36
CA ARG A 181 8.02 11.48 -21.43
C ARG A 181 8.90 12.61 -21.97
N GLY A 182 9.79 13.16 -21.13
CA GLY A 182 10.63 14.31 -21.48
C GLY A 182 11.79 13.95 -22.39
N SER A 183 12.29 12.72 -22.27
CA SER A 183 13.33 12.20 -23.14
C SER A 183 12.75 11.90 -24.51
N HIS A 184 13.00 12.76 -25.50
CA HIS A 184 12.65 12.54 -26.91
C HIS A 184 13.21 11.22 -27.51
N ARG A 185 14.06 10.48 -26.78
CA ARG A 185 14.54 9.14 -27.15
C ARG A 185 13.63 8.00 -26.67
N ALA A 186 12.64 8.27 -25.81
CA ALA A 186 11.75 7.26 -25.25
C ALA A 186 10.54 6.92 -26.14
N HIS A 187 10.41 7.50 -27.34
CA HIS A 187 9.39 7.06 -28.30
C HIS A 187 9.56 5.59 -28.76
N SER A 188 10.71 4.96 -28.50
CA SER A 188 10.86 3.52 -28.60
C SER A 188 10.58 2.85 -27.25
N VAL A 189 9.31 2.51 -27.02
CA VAL A 189 8.82 1.65 -25.92
C VAL A 189 8.76 2.33 -24.54
N ILE A 190 7.83 3.28 -24.36
CA ILE A 190 7.40 3.72 -23.02
C ILE A 190 6.50 2.61 -22.44
N GLY A 191 6.89 2.03 -21.31
CA GLY A 191 6.07 1.07 -20.57
C GLY A 191 6.14 -0.38 -21.08
N THR A 192 5.36 -1.24 -20.42
CA THR A 192 5.24 -2.66 -20.75
C THR A 192 3.99 -2.88 -21.63
N PRO A 193 4.11 -3.11 -22.96
CA PRO A 193 3.02 -3.10 -23.93
C PRO A 193 1.81 -3.96 -23.58
N GLU A 194 2.02 -5.03 -22.81
CA GLU A 194 1.01 -5.96 -22.35
C GLU A 194 0.00 -5.34 -21.39
N PHE A 195 0.40 -4.28 -20.67
CA PHE A 195 -0.41 -3.58 -19.67
C PHE A 195 -0.87 -2.20 -20.14
N MET A 196 -0.41 -1.75 -21.31
CA MET A 196 -0.70 -0.40 -21.81
C MET A 196 -2.09 -0.32 -22.44
N ALA A 197 -2.85 0.70 -22.03
CA ALA A 197 -4.13 1.03 -22.63
C ALA A 197 -3.95 1.55 -24.09
N PRO A 198 -4.92 1.33 -25.00
CA PRO A 198 -4.81 1.79 -26.39
C PRO A 198 -4.65 3.31 -26.52
N GLU A 199 -5.34 4.07 -25.68
CA GLU A 199 -5.27 5.54 -25.66
C GLU A 199 -3.93 6.08 -25.12
N LEU A 200 -3.09 5.25 -24.48
CA LEU A 200 -1.76 5.69 -24.04
C LEU A 200 -0.82 5.95 -25.24
N TYR A 201 -1.14 5.38 -26.41
CA TYR A 201 -0.48 5.69 -27.68
C TYR A 201 -1.00 6.99 -28.32
N GLU A 202 -2.12 7.50 -27.82
CA GLU A 202 -2.66 8.81 -28.16
C GLU A 202 -2.10 9.82 -27.12
N GLU A 203 -1.78 11.04 -27.52
CA GLU A 203 -1.15 12.01 -26.59
C GLU A 203 -2.11 12.48 -25.47
N ASN A 204 -3.42 12.27 -25.65
CA ASN A 204 -4.48 12.64 -24.72
C ASN A 204 -5.05 11.40 -24.03
N TYR A 205 -4.79 11.28 -22.74
CA TYR A 205 -5.28 10.21 -21.87
C TYR A 205 -5.40 10.74 -20.44
N ASP A 206 -6.15 10.00 -19.62
CA ASP A 206 -6.47 10.34 -18.25
C ASP A 206 -6.09 9.18 -17.32
N GLU A 207 -6.56 9.21 -16.07
CA GLU A 207 -6.32 8.19 -15.06
C GLU A 207 -6.89 6.80 -15.41
N LEU A 208 -7.79 6.71 -16.40
CA LEU A 208 -8.39 5.45 -16.79
C LEU A 208 -7.38 4.48 -17.41
N VAL A 209 -6.21 4.96 -17.87
CA VAL A 209 -5.12 4.08 -18.33
C VAL A 209 -4.67 3.12 -17.22
N ASP A 210 -4.64 3.59 -15.97
CA ASP A 210 -4.28 2.74 -14.83
C ASP A 210 -5.35 1.68 -14.55
N VAL A 211 -6.62 1.98 -14.83
CA VAL A 211 -7.73 1.02 -14.70
C VAL A 211 -7.59 -0.12 -15.72
N TYR A 212 -7.14 0.19 -16.95
CA TYR A 212 -6.84 -0.84 -17.94
C TYR A 212 -5.69 -1.73 -17.47
N SER A 213 -4.60 -1.13 -17.04
CA SER A 213 -3.43 -1.84 -16.51
C SER A 213 -3.77 -2.68 -15.29
N TYR A 214 -4.65 -2.19 -14.41
CA TYR A 214 -5.22 -2.93 -13.28
C TYR A 214 -6.00 -4.16 -13.76
N GLY A 215 -6.86 -4.03 -14.77
CA GLY A 215 -7.56 -5.15 -15.38
C GLY A 215 -6.62 -6.24 -15.91
N MET A 216 -5.48 -5.85 -16.50
CA MET A 216 -4.44 -6.77 -16.93
C MET A 216 -3.73 -7.46 -15.75
N CYS A 217 -3.50 -6.75 -14.64
CA CYS A 217 -2.95 -7.34 -13.41
C CYS A 217 -3.90 -8.39 -12.82
N VAL A 218 -5.21 -8.09 -12.74
CA VAL A 218 -6.22 -9.03 -12.23
C VAL A 218 -6.30 -10.26 -13.16
N LEU A 219 -6.26 -10.06 -14.47
CA LEU A 219 -6.21 -11.14 -15.43
C LEU A 219 -4.99 -12.06 -15.21
N GLU A 220 -3.81 -11.48 -15.02
CA GLU A 220 -2.59 -12.22 -14.75
C GLU A 220 -2.67 -12.99 -13.42
N MET A 221 -3.17 -12.36 -12.34
CA MET A 221 -3.32 -13.02 -11.04
C MET A 221 -4.20 -14.27 -11.12
N ILE A 222 -5.33 -14.17 -11.84
CA ILE A 222 -6.32 -15.24 -11.97
C ILE A 222 -5.83 -16.34 -12.91
N THR A 223 -5.25 -15.96 -14.05
CA THR A 223 -4.88 -16.93 -15.08
C THR A 223 -3.47 -17.46 -14.96
N TYR A 224 -2.64 -16.89 -14.08
CA TYR A 224 -1.22 -17.23 -13.90
C TYR A 224 -0.42 -17.20 -15.22
N GLU A 225 -0.97 -16.54 -16.24
CA GLU A 225 -0.42 -16.40 -17.58
C GLU A 225 -0.17 -14.92 -17.84
N TYR A 226 0.99 -14.62 -18.40
CA TYR A 226 1.32 -13.28 -18.83
C TYR A 226 0.36 -12.81 -19.93
N PRO A 227 -0.24 -11.61 -19.83
CA PRO A 227 -1.15 -11.10 -20.85
C PRO A 227 -0.46 -11.07 -22.22
N TYR A 228 -1.18 -11.45 -23.27
CA TYR A 228 -0.67 -11.53 -24.65
C TYR A 228 0.55 -12.44 -24.85
N SER A 229 0.78 -13.43 -23.97
CA SER A 229 1.85 -14.42 -24.14
C SER A 229 1.78 -15.21 -25.46
N GLU A 230 0.64 -15.18 -26.17
CA GLU A 230 0.53 -15.74 -27.51
C GLU A 230 1.15 -14.89 -28.64
N CYS A 231 1.61 -13.67 -28.34
CA CYS A 231 2.27 -12.76 -29.28
C CYS A 231 3.79 -12.92 -29.21
N THR A 232 4.47 -12.88 -30.37
CA THR A 232 5.93 -13.06 -30.43
C THR A 232 6.72 -11.77 -30.34
N ASN A 233 6.07 -10.62 -30.53
CA ASN A 233 6.71 -9.31 -30.43
C ASN A 233 5.72 -8.20 -30.04
N PRO A 234 6.21 -7.07 -29.50
CA PRO A 234 5.38 -5.92 -29.11
C PRO A 234 4.47 -5.36 -30.22
N ALA A 235 4.89 -5.42 -31.49
CA ALA A 235 4.08 -4.90 -32.59
C ALA A 235 2.79 -5.71 -32.81
N GLN A 236 2.82 -7.03 -32.55
CA GLN A 236 1.61 -7.86 -32.57
C GLN A 236 0.66 -7.52 -31.42
N ILE A 237 1.21 -7.21 -30.25
CA ILE A 237 0.46 -6.81 -29.05
C ILE A 237 -0.24 -5.48 -29.35
N TYR A 238 0.52 -4.48 -29.81
CA TYR A 238 -0.01 -3.19 -30.26
C TYR A 238 -1.16 -3.36 -31.26
N LYS A 239 -0.97 -4.16 -32.31
CA LYS A 239 -2.02 -4.41 -33.32
C LYS A 239 -3.29 -5.03 -32.72
N LYS A 240 -3.16 -5.92 -31.73
CA LYS A 240 -4.31 -6.53 -31.04
C LYS A 240 -5.01 -5.52 -30.13
N VAL A 241 -4.25 -4.78 -29.32
CA VAL A 241 -4.76 -3.78 -28.40
C VAL A 241 -5.55 -2.71 -29.14
N ILE A 242 -4.99 -2.10 -30.19
CA ILE A 242 -5.66 -1.08 -31.01
C ILE A 242 -6.89 -1.63 -31.75
N SER A 243 -6.92 -2.93 -32.10
CA SER A 243 -8.10 -3.57 -32.71
C SER A 243 -9.13 -4.09 -31.69
N GLY A 244 -8.97 -3.78 -30.40
CA GLY A 244 -9.87 -4.21 -29.33
C GLY A 244 -9.85 -5.71 -29.03
N LYS A 245 -8.81 -6.43 -29.50
CA LYS A 245 -8.66 -7.86 -29.28
C LYS A 245 -8.02 -8.12 -27.92
N LYS A 246 -8.82 -8.66 -26.99
CA LYS A 246 -8.38 -9.11 -25.67
C LYS A 246 -7.37 -10.28 -25.75
N PRO A 247 -6.45 -10.41 -24.79
CA PRO A 247 -5.45 -11.50 -24.77
C PRO A 247 -6.11 -12.87 -24.65
N ARG A 248 -5.45 -13.94 -25.12
CA ARG A 248 -6.02 -15.30 -25.05
C ARG A 248 -6.35 -15.73 -23.62
N ALA A 249 -5.55 -15.29 -22.64
CA ALA A 249 -5.77 -15.56 -21.22
C ALA A 249 -7.15 -15.09 -20.73
N PHE A 250 -7.71 -14.00 -21.28
CA PHE A 250 -9.04 -13.50 -20.91
C PHE A 250 -10.13 -14.54 -21.08
N TYR A 251 -10.06 -15.32 -22.16
CA TYR A 251 -11.04 -16.37 -22.48
C TYR A 251 -10.80 -17.67 -21.69
N LYS A 252 -9.72 -17.77 -20.91
CA LYS A 252 -9.42 -18.92 -20.04
C LYS A 252 -9.94 -18.73 -18.62
N VAL A 253 -10.39 -17.52 -18.25
CA VAL A 253 -10.99 -17.24 -16.95
C VAL A 253 -12.29 -18.04 -16.82
N GLN A 254 -12.32 -18.99 -15.88
CA GLN A 254 -13.47 -19.88 -15.66
C GLN A 254 -14.59 -19.19 -14.86
N ASP A 255 -14.22 -18.33 -13.92
CA ASP A 255 -15.16 -17.54 -13.14
C ASP A 255 -15.77 -16.42 -14.02
N LEU A 256 -17.07 -16.53 -14.30
CA LEU A 256 -17.79 -15.58 -15.15
C LEU A 256 -17.91 -14.19 -14.52
N GLU A 257 -17.96 -14.10 -13.18
CA GLU A 257 -18.00 -12.83 -12.47
C GLU A 257 -16.65 -12.11 -12.64
N ALA A 258 -15.55 -12.83 -12.39
CA ALA A 258 -14.20 -12.32 -12.61
C ALA A 258 -13.94 -11.91 -14.06
N GLN A 259 -14.37 -12.73 -15.02
CA GLN A 259 -14.22 -12.44 -16.44
C GLN A 259 -14.99 -11.17 -16.85
N ARG A 260 -16.20 -10.97 -16.32
CA ARG A 260 -16.97 -9.74 -16.55
C ARG A 260 -16.31 -8.51 -15.93
N PHE A 261 -15.78 -8.64 -14.71
CA PHE A 261 -15.06 -7.57 -14.02
C PHE A 261 -13.82 -7.12 -14.80
N ILE A 262 -12.96 -8.08 -15.20
CA ILE A 262 -11.82 -7.80 -16.08
C ILE A 262 -12.31 -7.17 -17.39
N GLY A 263 -13.41 -7.68 -17.94
CA GLY A 263 -14.02 -7.15 -19.17
C GLY A 263 -14.34 -5.66 -19.09
N ARG A 264 -14.92 -5.20 -17.96
CA ARG A 264 -15.22 -3.79 -17.70
C ARG A 264 -13.95 -2.93 -17.61
N CYS A 265 -12.88 -3.45 -17.01
CA CYS A 265 -11.59 -2.76 -16.95
C CYS A 265 -10.95 -2.61 -18.34
N LEU A 266 -11.17 -3.59 -19.23
CA LEU A 266 -10.59 -3.65 -20.57
C LEU A 266 -11.50 -3.05 -21.68
N GLU A 267 -12.51 -2.28 -21.32
CA GLU A 267 -13.32 -1.50 -22.27
C GLU A 267 -12.56 -0.30 -22.85
N SER A 268 -13.12 0.30 -23.90
CA SER A 268 -12.63 1.58 -24.44
C SER A 268 -12.69 2.68 -23.38
N ALA A 269 -11.76 3.64 -23.40
CA ALA A 269 -11.69 4.73 -22.42
C ALA A 269 -13.05 5.40 -22.13
N SER A 270 -13.85 5.68 -23.17
CA SER A 270 -15.18 6.31 -23.03
C SER A 270 -16.26 5.49 -22.29
N LYS A 271 -16.02 4.19 -22.08
CA LYS A 271 -16.92 3.26 -21.38
C LYS A 271 -16.29 2.64 -20.15
N ARG A 272 -15.00 2.86 -19.93
CA ARG A 272 -14.26 2.28 -18.81
C ARG A 272 -14.68 3.02 -17.55
N LEU A 273 -15.04 2.27 -16.52
CA LEU A 273 -15.45 2.84 -15.24
C LEU A 273 -14.21 3.37 -14.49
N PRO A 274 -14.32 4.48 -13.76
CA PRO A 274 -13.24 4.97 -12.90
C PRO A 274 -13.01 4.01 -11.73
N ALA A 275 -11.82 4.07 -11.13
CA ALA A 275 -11.42 3.17 -10.04
C ALA A 275 -12.43 3.17 -8.87
N LYS A 276 -12.99 4.33 -8.54
CA LYS A 276 -13.96 4.51 -7.46
C LYS A 276 -15.27 3.75 -7.71
N GLU A 277 -15.73 3.69 -8.95
CA GLU A 277 -16.95 2.94 -9.30
C GLU A 277 -16.69 1.45 -9.37
N LEU A 278 -15.52 1.02 -9.87
CA LEU A 278 -15.12 -0.39 -9.87
C LEU A 278 -14.96 -0.97 -8.46
N MET A 279 -14.71 -0.15 -7.45
CA MET A 279 -14.65 -0.58 -6.06
C MET A 279 -15.98 -1.16 -5.56
N LEU A 280 -17.10 -0.74 -6.17
CA LEU A 280 -18.45 -1.17 -5.82
C LEU A 280 -18.90 -2.42 -6.61
N ASP A 281 -18.00 -2.99 -7.42
CA ASP A 281 -18.32 -4.11 -8.27
C ASP A 281 -18.59 -5.40 -7.47
N PRO A 282 -19.64 -6.18 -7.80
CA PRO A 282 -19.95 -7.43 -7.11
C PRO A 282 -18.79 -8.42 -7.03
N PHE A 283 -17.91 -8.43 -8.04
CA PHE A 283 -16.72 -9.28 -8.01
C PHE A 283 -15.84 -9.04 -6.79
N LEU A 284 -15.73 -7.79 -6.35
CA LEU A 284 -14.93 -7.38 -5.21
C LEU A 284 -15.67 -7.46 -3.87
N ALA A 285 -16.96 -7.83 -3.88
CA ALA A 285 -17.68 -8.13 -2.66
C ALA A 285 -17.03 -9.34 -1.99
N LEU A 286 -16.44 -9.10 -0.82
CA LEU A 286 -16.10 -10.17 0.11
C LEU A 286 -17.44 -10.62 0.66
N GLY A 287 -17.91 -11.79 0.24
CA GLY A 287 -19.20 -12.29 0.68
C GLY A 287 -19.31 -12.22 2.20
N ASP A 288 -20.48 -11.80 2.70
CA ASP A 288 -20.84 -12.05 4.09
C ASP A 288 -20.67 -13.55 4.32
N PHE A 289 -19.60 -13.94 5.02
CA PHE A 289 -19.55 -15.25 5.65
C PHE A 289 -20.56 -15.18 6.80
N ASP A 290 -21.82 -15.36 6.41
CA ASP A 290 -22.92 -15.67 7.27
C ASP A 290 -22.47 -16.83 8.16
N ASP A 291 -22.47 -16.60 9.47
CA ASP A 291 -22.46 -17.64 10.50
C ASP A 291 -23.61 -18.61 10.20
N LYS A 292 -23.32 -19.63 9.38
CA LYS A 292 -24.19 -20.79 9.20
C LYS A 292 -23.36 -22.04 9.39
N PRO A 293 -23.58 -22.80 10.48
CA PRO A 293 -22.94 -24.09 10.67
C PRO A 293 -23.70 -25.10 9.83
N GLU A 294 -23.35 -25.23 8.54
CA GLU A 294 -23.83 -26.36 7.75
C GLU A 294 -22.70 -27.14 7.08
N SER A 295 -22.61 -28.37 7.58
CA SER A 295 -21.81 -29.51 7.17
C SER A 295 -21.44 -29.55 5.68
N ARG A 296 -20.13 -29.46 5.42
CA ARG A 296 -19.49 -30.27 4.39
C ARG A 296 -18.21 -30.88 4.95
N ASN A 297 -18.36 -32.11 5.42
CA ASN A 297 -17.28 -33.08 5.49
C ASN A 297 -16.70 -33.24 4.09
N ASP A 298 -15.44 -32.85 3.90
CA ASP A 298 -14.39 -33.67 3.29
C ASP A 298 -13.12 -32.83 3.15
N ILE A 299 -12.35 -32.76 4.24
CA ILE A 299 -10.91 -32.55 4.14
C ILE A 299 -10.25 -33.78 4.73
N GLN A 300 -9.58 -34.49 3.83
CA GLN A 300 -8.77 -35.67 4.06
C GLN A 300 -7.76 -35.41 5.20
N LYS A 301 -7.92 -36.12 6.31
CA LYS A 301 -6.90 -36.13 7.39
C LYS A 301 -5.61 -36.77 6.85
N PRO A 302 -4.43 -36.24 7.17
CA PRO A 302 -3.17 -36.92 6.86
C PRO A 302 -3.05 -38.19 7.72
N PHE A 303 -2.57 -39.26 7.09
CA PHE A 303 -2.37 -40.59 7.67
C PHE A 303 -1.62 -40.53 9.02
N GLN A 304 -2.24 -41.05 10.08
CA GLN A 304 -1.54 -41.45 11.30
C GLN A 304 -1.71 -42.96 11.46
N ASN A 305 -0.58 -43.67 11.54
CA ASN A 305 -0.54 -45.07 11.95
C ASN A 305 -1.00 -45.14 13.41
N ASP A 306 -2.19 -45.69 13.63
CA ASP A 306 -2.60 -46.16 14.94
C ASP A 306 -1.76 -47.38 15.29
N ASN A 307 -0.85 -47.23 16.26
CA ASN A 307 -0.59 -48.18 17.34
C ASN A 307 0.71 -47.83 18.07
N ILE A 308 0.64 -46.94 19.06
CA ILE A 308 1.23 -47.19 20.39
C ILE A 308 0.33 -46.49 21.41
N LYS A 309 -0.36 -47.27 22.25
CA LYS A 309 -0.90 -46.78 23.53
C LYS A 309 0.27 -46.68 24.50
N ILE A 310 0.59 -45.47 24.94
CA ILE A 310 1.17 -45.24 26.26
C ILE A 310 0.26 -44.22 26.92
N GLU A 311 -0.61 -44.75 27.78
CA GLU A 311 -1.18 -43.97 28.87
C GLU A 311 -0.06 -43.57 29.84
N ASP A 312 -0.26 -42.40 30.44
CA ASP A 312 0.48 -41.79 31.54
C ASP A 312 1.71 -40.93 31.17
N LEU A 313 1.43 -39.73 30.67
CA LEU A 313 1.92 -38.49 31.28
C LEU A 313 0.82 -37.41 31.17
N GLN A 314 0.23 -37.05 32.30
CA GLN A 314 -0.56 -35.82 32.45
C GLN A 314 0.29 -34.63 32.01
N LEU A 315 -0.12 -33.95 30.94
CA LEU A 315 0.43 -32.66 30.55
C LEU A 315 -0.49 -31.58 31.12
N ASN A 316 0.00 -30.95 32.19
CA ASN A 316 -0.56 -29.73 32.77
C ASN A 316 -0.68 -28.67 31.67
N GLU A 317 -1.89 -28.11 31.49
CA GLU A 317 -2.07 -26.81 30.85
C GLU A 317 -1.57 -25.73 31.82
N ASP A 318 -0.25 -25.51 31.86
CA ASP A 318 0.33 -24.36 32.55
C ASP A 318 1.53 -23.86 31.74
N LEU A 319 1.26 -23.14 30.65
CA LEU A 319 2.22 -22.14 30.19
C LEU A 319 2.17 -20.98 31.19
N PRO A 320 3.32 -20.44 31.66
CA PRO A 320 3.32 -19.38 32.67
C PRO A 320 2.67 -18.11 32.11
N ARG A 321 1.52 -17.76 32.68
CA ARG A 321 0.72 -16.55 32.44
C ARG A 321 1.45 -15.33 33.03
N THR A 322 1.48 -14.21 32.33
CA THR A 322 1.98 -12.95 32.87
C THR A 322 1.09 -12.53 34.05
N ASN A 323 1.70 -12.02 35.12
CA ASN A 323 0.94 -11.59 36.28
C ASN A 323 0.37 -10.19 35.99
N MET A 324 -0.96 -10.08 35.91
CA MET A 324 -1.67 -8.84 35.65
C MET A 324 -2.47 -8.42 36.89
N THR A 325 -2.37 -7.15 37.26
CA THR A 325 -3.23 -6.54 38.28
C THR A 325 -3.75 -5.20 37.79
N ILE A 326 -5.01 -4.89 38.13
CA ILE A 326 -5.67 -3.62 37.80
C ILE A 326 -6.06 -2.96 39.12
N THR A 327 -5.74 -1.68 39.25
CA THR A 327 -6.09 -0.86 40.42
C THR A 327 -6.57 0.50 39.94
N GLY A 328 -7.56 1.09 40.60
CA GLY A 328 -8.16 2.35 40.22
C GLY A 328 -8.08 3.40 41.32
N LYS A 329 -8.08 4.66 40.91
CA LYS A 329 -8.34 5.78 41.82
C LYS A 329 -9.39 6.69 41.20
N LEU A 330 -10.48 6.90 41.94
CA LEU A 330 -11.53 7.83 41.57
C LEU A 330 -11.03 9.26 41.82
N ASN A 331 -11.11 10.12 40.79
CA ASN A 331 -10.94 11.55 40.95
C ASN A 331 -12.32 12.21 41.16
N PRO A 332 -12.66 12.69 42.37
CA PRO A 332 -14.00 13.19 42.67
C PRO A 332 -14.34 14.54 42.02
N GLU A 333 -13.36 15.26 41.44
CA GLU A 333 -13.60 16.54 40.76
C GLU A 333 -14.07 16.39 39.31
N ASP A 334 -13.68 15.31 38.62
CA ASP A 334 -13.87 15.12 37.17
C ASP A 334 -14.65 13.85 36.80
N GLU A 335 -15.20 13.10 37.77
CA GLU A 335 -15.92 11.83 37.58
C GLU A 335 -15.16 10.77 36.75
N THR A 336 -13.82 10.88 36.66
CA THR A 336 -12.96 9.95 35.94
C THR A 336 -12.23 9.01 36.89
N ILE A 337 -12.12 7.74 36.50
CA ILE A 337 -11.33 6.74 37.22
C ILE A 337 -9.99 6.60 36.51
N PHE A 338 -8.88 6.88 37.19
CA PHE A 338 -7.57 6.55 36.65
C PHE A 338 -7.23 5.10 36.99
N LEU A 339 -7.27 4.24 35.99
CA LEU A 339 -6.89 2.84 36.09
C LEU A 339 -5.39 2.68 35.85
N LYS A 340 -4.77 1.89 36.71
CA LYS A 340 -3.38 1.45 36.62
C LYS A 340 -3.38 -0.06 36.39
N VAL A 341 -2.87 -0.46 35.23
CA VAL A 341 -2.65 -1.85 34.86
C VAL A 341 -1.18 -2.16 35.01
N GLN A 342 -0.87 -3.12 35.87
CA GLN A 342 0.48 -3.60 36.09
C GLN A 342 0.62 -4.99 35.49
N ILE A 343 1.58 -5.15 34.57
CA ILE A 343 1.86 -6.42 33.89
C ILE A 343 3.33 -6.76 34.18
N ALA A 344 3.57 -7.92 34.78
CA ALA A 344 4.91 -8.44 34.99
C ALA A 344 5.21 -9.52 33.95
N ASP A 345 6.26 -9.31 33.16
CA ASP A 345 6.75 -10.32 32.20
C ASP A 345 7.55 -11.42 32.92
N ARG A 346 7.87 -12.50 32.19
CA ARG A 346 8.55 -13.69 32.68
C ARG A 346 9.95 -13.43 33.23
N ASP A 347 10.60 -12.36 32.79
CA ASP A 347 11.93 -11.93 33.24
C ASP A 347 11.88 -11.01 34.48
N GLY A 348 10.70 -10.72 35.01
CA GLY A 348 10.50 -9.91 36.23
C GLY A 348 10.37 -8.40 35.97
N ASP A 349 10.41 -7.98 34.71
CA ASP A 349 10.18 -6.59 34.32
C ASP A 349 8.70 -6.22 34.44
N VAL A 350 8.45 -5.14 35.18
CA VAL A 350 7.10 -4.66 35.51
C VAL A 350 6.78 -3.43 34.68
N ARG A 351 5.81 -3.55 33.75
CA ARG A 351 5.23 -2.41 33.05
C ARG A 351 3.98 -1.92 33.78
N ASN A 352 3.90 -0.60 34.02
CA ASN A 352 2.72 0.05 34.57
C ASN A 352 2.11 0.94 33.49
N VAL A 353 0.87 0.66 33.10
CA VAL A 353 0.10 1.45 32.16
C VAL A 353 -0.97 2.19 32.93
N PHE A 354 -1.13 3.48 32.64
CA PHE A 354 -2.13 4.33 33.27
C PHE A 354 -3.04 4.89 32.19
N PHE A 355 -4.34 4.81 32.40
CA PHE A 355 -5.30 5.43 31.51
C PHE A 355 -6.52 5.94 32.29
N PRO A 356 -7.14 7.03 31.84
CA PRO A 356 -8.42 7.46 32.36
C PRO A 356 -9.52 6.52 31.85
N PHE A 357 -10.51 6.25 32.69
CA PHE A 357 -11.74 5.55 32.37
C PHE A 357 -12.89 6.50 32.69
N ASP A 358 -13.69 6.81 31.67
CA ASP A 358 -14.86 7.66 31.78
C ASP A 358 -16.09 6.79 32.14
N ILE A 359 -16.71 7.09 33.29
CA ILE A 359 -17.83 6.33 33.84
C ILE A 359 -19.09 6.46 32.95
N VAL A 360 -19.19 7.46 32.10
CA VAL A 360 -20.36 7.70 31.24
C VAL A 360 -20.17 7.09 29.86
N SER A 361 -18.98 7.20 29.26
CA SER A 361 -18.75 6.77 27.88
C SER A 361 -18.14 5.38 27.72
N ASP A 362 -17.33 4.93 28.68
CA ASP A 362 -16.48 3.77 28.47
C ASP A 362 -17.15 2.49 28.97
N THR A 363 -16.95 1.39 28.24
CA THR A 363 -17.33 0.05 28.70
C THR A 363 -16.08 -0.77 29.02
N PRO A 364 -16.11 -1.63 30.07
CA PRO A 364 -14.96 -2.47 30.43
C PRO A 364 -14.48 -3.37 29.29
N ILE A 365 -15.39 -3.81 28.41
CA ILE A 365 -15.06 -4.70 27.28
C ILE A 365 -14.41 -3.95 26.12
N ASP A 366 -14.84 -2.72 25.82
CA ASP A 366 -14.23 -1.91 24.78
C ASP A 366 -12.81 -1.51 25.17
N VAL A 367 -12.63 -1.07 26.41
CA VAL A 367 -11.31 -0.77 26.98
C VAL A 367 -10.42 -2.01 27.01
N ALA A 368 -10.94 -3.19 27.38
CA ALA A 368 -10.17 -4.43 27.35
C ALA A 368 -9.74 -4.84 25.94
N ASN A 369 -10.58 -4.63 24.93
CA ASN A 369 -10.23 -4.88 23.53
C ASN A 369 -9.13 -3.91 23.03
N GLU A 370 -9.22 -2.63 23.40
CA GLU A 370 -8.18 -1.65 23.10
C GLU A 370 -6.87 -2.00 23.81
N MET A 371 -6.92 -2.42 25.07
CA MET A 371 -5.73 -2.85 25.82
C MET A 371 -5.03 -4.04 25.18
N VAL A 372 -5.76 -5.07 24.76
CA VAL A 372 -5.16 -6.24 24.11
C VAL A 372 -4.48 -5.85 22.79
N LYS A 373 -5.10 -4.91 22.05
CA LYS A 373 -4.61 -4.44 20.76
C LYS A 373 -3.40 -3.50 20.89
N GLU A 374 -3.44 -2.52 21.78
CA GLU A 374 -2.44 -1.46 21.89
C GLU A 374 -1.26 -1.85 22.82
N LEU A 375 -1.46 -2.79 23.76
CA LEU A 375 -0.41 -3.26 24.69
C LEU A 375 0.17 -4.64 24.32
N GLU A 376 -0.22 -5.18 23.17
CA GLU A 376 0.24 -6.48 22.62
C GLU A 376 0.11 -7.64 23.64
N ILE A 377 -1.02 -7.73 24.35
CA ILE A 377 -1.25 -8.77 25.36
C ILE A 377 -1.73 -10.05 24.67
N ALA A 378 -0.87 -11.07 24.60
CA ALA A 378 -1.17 -12.32 23.88
C ALA A 378 -1.75 -13.45 24.76
N ASP A 379 -1.65 -13.33 26.08
CA ASP A 379 -1.92 -14.41 27.05
C ASP A 379 -3.17 -14.18 27.94
N TRP A 380 -3.89 -13.06 27.75
CA TRP A 380 -5.15 -12.77 28.43
C TRP A 380 -6.27 -12.54 27.42
N LYS A 381 -7.46 -13.10 27.70
CA LYS A 381 -8.64 -12.81 26.88
C LYS A 381 -9.24 -11.45 27.25
N PRO A 382 -9.75 -10.66 26.28
CA PRO A 382 -10.41 -9.39 26.58
C PRO A 382 -11.52 -9.50 27.64
N SER A 383 -12.28 -10.61 27.66
CA SER A 383 -13.32 -10.85 28.66
C SER A 383 -12.77 -10.94 30.09
N GLU A 384 -11.61 -11.57 30.30
CA GLU A 384 -11.01 -11.71 31.63
C GLU A 384 -10.46 -10.37 32.14
N ILE A 385 -9.92 -9.55 31.23
CA ILE A 385 -9.46 -8.19 31.56
C ILE A 385 -10.67 -7.29 31.87
N ALA A 386 -11.75 -7.41 31.09
CA ALA A 386 -12.99 -6.67 31.32
C ALA A 386 -13.59 -6.99 32.70
N ASP A 387 -13.58 -8.25 33.13
CA ASP A 387 -14.03 -8.66 34.46
C ASP A 387 -13.19 -8.02 35.58
N MET A 388 -11.88 -7.89 35.38
CA MET A 388 -10.99 -7.23 36.34
C MET A 388 -11.24 -5.72 36.42
N ILE A 389 -11.47 -5.07 35.28
CA ILE A 389 -11.85 -3.65 35.22
C ILE A 389 -13.19 -3.44 35.91
N ASP A 390 -14.19 -4.28 35.62
CA ASP A 390 -15.54 -4.18 36.19
C ASP A 390 -15.53 -4.39 37.72
N ALA A 391 -14.73 -5.34 38.21
CA ALA A 391 -14.54 -5.56 39.65
C ALA A 391 -13.93 -4.33 40.34
N GLU A 392 -12.92 -3.70 39.73
CA GLU A 392 -12.27 -2.52 40.29
C GLU A 392 -13.18 -1.29 40.29
N ILE A 393 -13.93 -1.06 39.19
CA ILE A 393 -14.90 0.04 39.10
C ILE A 393 -16.04 -0.17 40.10
N THR A 394 -16.55 -1.39 40.24
CA THR A 394 -17.62 -1.71 41.22
C THR A 394 -17.16 -1.42 42.66
N GLY A 395 -15.87 -1.62 42.98
CA GLY A 395 -15.29 -1.28 44.28
C GLY A 395 -15.20 0.22 44.55
N LEU A 396 -15.04 1.04 43.51
CA LEU A 396 -14.91 2.50 43.60
C LEU A 396 -16.26 3.23 43.48
N VAL A 397 -17.21 2.65 42.73
CA VAL A 397 -18.51 3.25 42.40
C VAL A 397 -19.62 2.20 42.66
N PRO A 398 -20.23 2.20 43.85
CA PRO A 398 -21.16 1.15 44.28
C PRO A 398 -22.42 0.95 43.41
N ASN A 399 -22.79 1.94 42.59
CA ASN A 399 -24.00 1.91 41.75
C ASN A 399 -23.73 1.67 40.26
N TRP A 400 -22.47 1.43 39.86
CA TRP A 400 -22.05 1.25 38.47
C TRP A 400 -22.94 0.29 37.64
N LYS A 401 -23.42 -0.80 38.24
CA LYS A 401 -24.27 -1.81 37.56
C LYS A 401 -25.76 -1.46 37.49
N SER A 402 -26.20 -0.42 38.18
CA SER A 402 -27.63 -0.04 38.25
C SER A 402 -28.06 0.85 37.09
N ASP A 403 -27.11 1.55 36.47
CA ASP A 403 -27.35 2.56 35.43
C ASP A 403 -27.02 2.07 34.01
N ASN A 404 -26.59 0.82 33.83
CA ASN A 404 -26.28 0.26 32.51
C ASN A 404 -26.99 -1.09 32.25
N PRO A 405 -28.22 -1.10 31.69
CA PRO A 405 -29.02 -2.31 31.54
C PRO A 405 -28.57 -3.28 30.44
N GLN A 406 -27.48 -3.00 29.71
CA GLN A 406 -27.13 -3.77 28.50
C GLN A 406 -26.25 -5.01 28.75
N SER A 407 -25.84 -5.31 29.98
CA SER A 407 -25.04 -6.51 30.29
C SER A 407 -25.85 -7.76 30.67
N ALA A 408 -27.18 -7.69 30.68
CA ALA A 408 -28.03 -8.77 31.18
C ALA A 408 -29.20 -9.13 30.26
N HIS A 409 -28.95 -9.52 28.99
CA HIS A 409 -29.80 -10.48 28.28
C HIS A 409 -29.22 -10.88 26.92
N PHE A 410 -28.49 -12.00 26.85
CA PHE A 410 -28.60 -12.93 25.72
C PHE A 410 -28.22 -14.35 26.19
N HIS A 411 -29.13 -14.99 26.90
CA HIS A 411 -29.28 -16.44 26.87
C HIS A 411 -30.78 -16.81 26.98
N MET A 412 -31.25 -17.56 25.98
CA MET A 412 -32.46 -18.40 25.91
C MET A 412 -33.81 -17.84 25.42
N MET A 413 -34.04 -18.04 24.10
CA MET A 413 -35.12 -18.80 23.45
C MET A 413 -36.60 -18.35 23.44
N ASN A 414 -37.10 -18.35 22.19
CA ASN A 414 -38.39 -18.87 21.67
C ASN A 414 -39.65 -17.98 21.55
N TYR A 415 -40.11 -17.89 20.29
CA TYR A 415 -41.49 -17.89 19.75
C TYR A 415 -42.60 -17.16 20.51
N GLN A 416 -43.18 -16.10 19.94
CA GLN A 416 -44.39 -16.15 19.09
C GLN A 416 -44.91 -14.74 18.71
N GLU A 417 -45.30 -14.63 17.43
CA GLU A 417 -46.36 -13.79 16.81
C GLU A 417 -46.89 -12.54 17.54
N ASP A 418 -46.82 -11.37 16.89
CA ASP A 418 -47.97 -10.88 16.11
C ASP A 418 -47.72 -9.54 15.36
N HIS A 419 -48.44 -9.43 14.24
CA HIS A 419 -48.47 -8.40 13.20
C HIS A 419 -48.80 -6.96 13.68
N TYR A 420 -48.31 -5.94 12.96
CA TYR A 420 -49.13 -5.05 12.10
C TYR A 420 -48.29 -4.03 11.28
N ASP A 421 -48.78 -3.80 10.07
CA ASP A 421 -48.36 -2.96 8.94
C ASP A 421 -48.13 -1.44 9.19
N HIS A 422 -47.22 -0.80 8.41
CA HIS A 422 -47.53 0.01 7.21
C HIS A 422 -46.42 1.04 6.80
N ASN A 423 -46.03 0.95 5.52
CA ASN A 423 -45.91 2.01 4.50
C ASN A 423 -45.04 3.30 4.69
N ASN A 424 -44.07 3.41 3.78
CA ASN A 424 -43.47 4.61 3.15
C ASN A 424 -44.55 5.47 2.40
N PRO A 425 -44.30 6.59 1.66
CA PRO A 425 -43.05 7.32 1.32
C PRO A 425 -43.21 8.88 1.29
N PHE A 426 -42.19 9.64 0.85
CA PHE A 426 -42.24 10.67 -0.24
C PHE A 426 -41.02 11.64 -0.24
N SER A 427 -40.37 11.76 -1.40
CA SER A 427 -39.75 13.00 -1.95
C SER A 427 -40.77 13.64 -2.93
N PRO A 428 -40.63 14.86 -3.51
CA PRO A 428 -39.70 15.08 -4.66
C PRO A 428 -39.29 16.54 -5.05
N SER A 429 -38.35 16.64 -6.02
CA SER A 429 -38.24 17.62 -7.15
C SER A 429 -37.76 19.08 -6.86
N SER A 430 -37.12 19.88 -7.75
CA SER A 430 -37.00 19.92 -9.22
C SER A 430 -35.95 20.96 -9.73
N SER A 431 -35.28 20.69 -10.87
CA SER A 431 -34.96 21.57 -12.07
C SER A 431 -34.19 22.93 -11.91
N SER A 432 -33.37 23.46 -12.84
CA SER A 432 -33.46 23.55 -14.31
C SER A 432 -32.14 24.03 -15.00
N GLN A 433 -32.08 23.71 -16.30
CA GLN A 433 -31.26 24.10 -17.46
C GLN A 433 -30.78 25.57 -17.63
N VAL A 434 -29.70 25.82 -18.42
CA VAL A 434 -29.69 26.38 -19.81
C VAL A 434 -28.26 26.78 -20.29
N SER A 435 -28.04 26.52 -21.58
CA SER A 435 -26.94 26.68 -22.56
C SER A 435 -26.41 28.08 -22.92
N LEU A 436 -25.16 28.20 -23.47
CA LEU A 436 -24.81 28.47 -24.90
C LEU A 436 -23.37 29.03 -25.15
N LEU A 437 -22.75 28.47 -26.20
CA LEU A 437 -21.67 28.88 -27.15
C LEU A 437 -20.93 30.24 -27.06
N GLY A 438 -19.63 30.20 -27.42
CA GLY A 438 -18.88 31.33 -27.98
C GLY A 438 -17.40 31.01 -28.31
N SER A 439 -17.03 31.10 -29.58
CA SER A 439 -15.78 30.62 -30.20
C SER A 439 -14.75 31.74 -30.48
N ILE A 440 -13.46 31.40 -30.72
CA ILE A 440 -12.52 31.91 -31.78
C ILE A 440 -11.06 32.28 -31.36
N ALA A 441 -10.12 31.63 -32.08
CA ALA A 441 -8.78 31.99 -32.62
C ALA A 441 -7.53 32.27 -31.76
N SER A 442 -6.64 31.26 -31.71
CA SER A 442 -5.36 31.08 -32.44
C SER A 442 -4.59 32.30 -33.01
N GLN A 443 -3.32 32.46 -32.61
CA GLN A 443 -2.23 33.03 -33.43
C GLN A 443 -0.89 32.32 -33.13
N LYS A 444 -0.24 31.82 -34.19
CA LYS A 444 1.14 31.29 -34.23
C LYS A 444 2.11 32.41 -34.63
N ILE A 445 3.32 32.41 -34.05
CA ILE A 445 4.49 33.11 -34.59
C ILE A 445 5.67 32.13 -34.61
N ASP A 446 6.25 31.96 -35.80
CA ASP A 446 7.46 31.18 -36.11
C ASP A 446 8.68 32.12 -36.11
N VAL A 447 9.79 31.74 -35.46
CA VAL A 447 11.13 32.29 -35.76
C VAL A 447 12.21 31.21 -35.59
N LYS A 448 13.02 31.03 -36.64
CA LYS A 448 14.19 30.13 -36.76
C LYS A 448 15.46 30.67 -36.07
N PRO A 449 16.48 29.82 -35.80
CA PRO A 449 17.50 30.06 -34.78
C PRO A 449 18.80 30.68 -35.34
N GLN A 450 19.51 31.43 -34.48
CA GLN A 450 20.94 31.72 -34.65
C GLN A 450 21.76 31.09 -33.52
N SER A 451 22.79 30.37 -33.95
CA SER A 451 23.78 29.66 -33.16
C SER A 451 24.89 30.57 -32.65
N GLY A 452 25.31 30.39 -31.40
CA GLY A 452 26.70 30.63 -30.98
C GLY A 452 26.90 31.49 -29.73
N HIS A 453 26.71 30.92 -28.54
CA HIS A 453 27.33 31.40 -27.29
C HIS A 453 27.42 30.23 -26.27
N TRP A 454 28.27 29.24 -26.52
CA TRP A 454 28.33 27.99 -25.72
C TRP A 454 29.40 27.94 -24.61
N ILE A 455 30.15 29.01 -24.33
CA ILE A 455 31.27 28.91 -23.36
C ILE A 455 31.17 29.90 -22.18
N GLN A 456 30.25 30.87 -22.20
CA GLN A 456 30.02 31.78 -21.05
C GLN A 456 28.82 31.38 -20.16
N GLY A 457 27.95 30.46 -20.60
CA GLY A 457 26.80 30.00 -19.80
C GLY A 457 27.14 29.04 -18.66
N ILE A 458 28.22 28.25 -18.78
CA ILE A 458 28.53 27.19 -17.81
C ILE A 458 29.02 27.75 -16.47
N SER A 459 29.72 28.90 -16.47
CA SER A 459 30.20 29.53 -15.22
C SER A 459 29.09 30.27 -14.46
N ILE A 460 28.04 30.70 -15.15
CA ILE A 460 26.87 31.36 -14.54
C ILE A 460 25.91 30.31 -13.94
N ILE A 461 25.84 29.10 -14.53
CA ILE A 461 24.98 28.02 -14.04
C ILE A 461 25.47 27.43 -12.71
N VAL A 462 26.80 27.29 -12.51
CA VAL A 462 27.34 26.76 -11.24
C VAL A 462 27.15 27.74 -10.07
N ASN A 463 27.31 29.05 -10.32
CA ASN A 463 27.14 30.06 -9.27
C ASN A 463 25.67 30.32 -8.91
N ASN A 464 24.75 30.27 -9.88
CA ASN A 464 23.31 30.43 -9.60
C ASN A 464 22.70 29.20 -8.89
N CYS A 465 23.22 27.99 -9.13
CA CYS A 465 22.79 26.80 -8.37
C CYS A 465 23.25 26.85 -6.90
N LEU A 466 24.42 27.42 -6.59
CA LEU A 466 24.90 27.60 -5.22
C LEU A 466 24.08 28.66 -4.44
N GLU A 467 23.68 29.76 -5.09
CA GLU A 467 22.79 30.75 -4.46
C GLU A 467 21.39 30.19 -4.19
N PHE A 468 20.86 29.32 -5.05
CA PHE A 468 19.54 28.69 -4.85
C PHE A 468 19.55 27.64 -3.72
N ILE A 469 20.65 26.90 -3.55
CA ILE A 469 20.86 25.95 -2.44
C ILE A 469 21.04 26.70 -1.10
N LEU A 470 21.67 27.87 -1.12
CA LEU A 470 21.78 28.74 0.07
C LEU A 470 20.43 29.38 0.44
N LEU A 471 19.57 29.69 -0.53
CA LEU A 471 18.21 30.16 -0.26
C LEU A 471 17.31 29.07 0.35
N SER A 472 17.43 27.80 -0.09
CA SER A 472 16.63 26.71 0.48
C SER A 472 17.02 26.39 1.93
N LYS A 473 18.31 26.50 2.28
CA LYS A 473 18.77 26.40 3.68
C LYS A 473 18.25 27.54 4.56
N LYS A 474 18.04 28.74 4.01
CA LYS A 474 17.47 29.89 4.75
C LYS A 474 15.97 29.77 4.98
N LEU A 475 15.24 29.12 4.06
CA LEU A 475 13.80 28.86 4.23
C LEU A 475 13.53 27.76 5.27
N MET A 476 14.41 26.77 5.39
CA MET A 476 14.27 25.68 6.38
C MET A 476 14.48 26.11 7.84
N LEU A 477 15.17 27.24 8.08
CA LEU A 477 15.41 27.79 9.43
C LEU A 477 14.29 28.73 9.93
N LEU A 478 13.28 29.01 9.11
CA LEU A 478 12.13 29.86 9.45
C LEU A 478 10.86 29.05 9.80
N LEU A 479 10.96 27.72 9.84
CA LEU A 479 9.87 26.79 10.17
C LEU A 479 10.28 25.75 11.24
N ILE A 480 11.12 26.16 12.19
CA ILE A 480 11.25 25.50 13.50
C ILE A 480 10.63 26.40 14.55
#